data_AF-A0A1U9KQE5-F1
#
_entry.id   AF-A0A1U9KQE5-F1
#
_cell.length_a   1.000
_cell.length_b   1.000
_cell.length_c   1.000
_cell.angle_alpha   90.00
_cell.angle_beta   90.00
_cell.angle_gamma   90.00
#
_symmetry.space_group_name_H-M   'P 1'
#
loop_
_entity.id
_entity.type
_entity.pdbx_description
1 polymer ?
#
loop_
_entity_poly.entity_id
_entity_poly.type
_entity_poly.pdbx_seq_one_letter_code
_entity_poly.pdbx_strand_id
1 'polypeptide(L)'
;MVEDYWRRCDPAFMDGAGAESFSAFLSRVRLLRARLQDASEAFIVVFAHGQVMQALRLITAMPDADNGTVMALFPTYDRDNPIANIQVIVLSGDDIVDCTVSL
;
A
#
# COMPACT_ATOMS: atom_id res chain seq x y z
N MET A 1 16.16 -6.03 -13.55
CA MET A 1 15.58 -4.67 -13.54
C MET A 1 14.24 -4.72 -12.81
N VAL A 2 13.59 -3.58 -12.53
CA VAL A 2 12.33 -3.54 -11.78
C VAL A 2 11.22 -4.37 -12.46
N GLU A 3 11.26 -4.47 -13.78
CA GLU A 3 10.36 -5.30 -14.58
C GLU A 3 10.50 -6.79 -14.27
N ASP A 4 11.72 -7.27 -14.01
CA ASP A 4 11.98 -8.67 -13.66
C ASP A 4 11.44 -9.02 -12.28
N TYR A 5 11.51 -8.07 -11.34
CA TYR A 5 10.93 -8.21 -10.01
C TYR A 5 9.43 -8.42 -10.09
N TRP A 6 8.72 -7.55 -10.84
CA TRP A 6 7.28 -7.65 -11.00
C TRP A 6 6.87 -8.88 -11.82
N ARG A 7 7.62 -9.21 -12.89
CA ARG A 7 7.36 -10.41 -13.69
C ARG A 7 7.56 -11.70 -12.89
N ARG A 8 8.52 -11.73 -11.96
CA ARG A 8 8.72 -12.89 -11.07
C ARG A 8 7.51 -13.13 -10.19
N CYS A 9 6.86 -12.06 -9.72
CA CYS A 9 5.64 -12.12 -8.89
C CYS A 9 5.77 -13.09 -7.69
N ASP A 10 6.98 -13.20 -7.14
CA ASP A 10 7.27 -14.00 -5.96
C ASP A 10 7.34 -13.05 -4.75
N PRO A 11 6.34 -13.06 -3.86
CA PRO A 11 6.29 -12.12 -2.75
C PRO A 11 7.34 -12.43 -1.67
N ALA A 12 8.00 -13.59 -1.69
CA ALA A 12 9.09 -13.93 -0.79
C ALA A 12 10.48 -13.58 -1.35
N PHE A 13 10.56 -13.21 -2.64
CA PHE A 13 11.82 -12.86 -3.28
C PHE A 13 12.46 -11.61 -2.68
N MET A 14 13.77 -11.68 -2.44
CA MET A 14 14.62 -10.56 -2.01
C MET A 14 15.61 -10.22 -3.13
N ASP A 15 15.58 -8.99 -3.61
CA ASP A 15 16.43 -8.51 -4.70
C ASP A 15 17.80 -8.04 -4.19
N GLY A 16 18.53 -8.96 -3.55
CA GLY A 16 19.87 -8.72 -3.01
C GLY A 16 19.97 -8.83 -1.49
N ALA A 17 21.20 -8.84 -1.00
CA ALA A 17 21.48 -8.96 0.43
C ALA A 17 20.96 -7.72 1.19
N GLY A 18 20.12 -7.94 2.19
CA GLY A 18 19.50 -6.88 2.99
C GLY A 18 18.30 -6.20 2.33
N ALA A 19 17.92 -6.58 1.11
CA ALA A 19 16.70 -6.09 0.48
C ALA A 19 15.46 -6.67 1.18
N GLU A 20 14.46 -5.83 1.37
CA GLU A 20 13.16 -6.26 1.88
C GLU A 20 12.38 -7.02 0.78
N SER A 21 11.72 -8.13 1.14
CA SER A 21 10.78 -8.80 0.24
C SER A 21 9.42 -8.10 0.23
N PHE A 22 8.60 -8.35 -0.80
CA PHE A 22 7.24 -7.79 -0.85
C PHE A 22 6.39 -8.22 0.35
N SER A 23 6.57 -9.45 0.82
CA SER A 23 5.87 -9.98 2.02
C SER A 23 6.26 -9.23 3.29
N ALA A 24 7.55 -8.92 3.46
CA ALA A 24 8.02 -8.16 4.62
C ALA A 24 7.48 -6.72 4.58
N PHE A 25 7.52 -6.09 3.40
CA PHE A 25 6.90 -4.80 3.14
C PHE A 25 5.40 -4.80 3.52
N LEU A 26 4.61 -5.73 2.98
CA LEU A 26 3.17 -5.82 3.29
C LEU A 26 2.88 -6.13 4.75
N SER A 27 3.75 -6.88 5.42
CA SER A 27 3.59 -7.16 6.86
C SER A 27 3.65 -5.86 7.68
N ARG A 28 4.55 -4.93 7.33
CA ARG A 28 4.59 -3.60 7.97
C ARG A 28 3.36 -2.75 7.65
N VAL A 29 2.86 -2.82 6.42
CA VAL A 29 1.65 -2.07 6.03
C VAL A 29 0.40 -2.63 6.72
N ARG A 30 0.27 -3.95 6.88
CA ARG A 30 -0.81 -4.57 7.67
C ARG A 30 -0.73 -4.20 9.14
N LEU A 31 0.48 -4.15 9.72
CA LEU A 31 0.67 -3.67 11.09
C LEU A 31 0.27 -2.19 11.24
N LEU A 32 0.61 -1.34 10.26
CA LEU A 32 0.10 0.03 10.21
C LEU A 32 -1.43 0.06 10.19
N ARG A 33 -2.07 -0.73 9.30
CA ARG A 33 -3.53 -0.79 9.19
C ARG A 33 -4.18 -1.19 10.52
N ALA A 34 -3.70 -2.26 11.15
CA ALA A 34 -4.22 -2.72 12.45
C ALA A 34 -4.13 -1.62 13.52
N ARG A 35 -2.98 -0.92 13.61
CA ARG A 35 -2.82 0.20 14.54
C ARG A 35 -3.77 1.38 14.28
N LEU A 36 -4.06 1.66 13.00
CA LEU A 36 -5.03 2.69 12.62
C LEU A 36 -6.46 2.28 12.96
N GLN A 37 -6.79 0.99 12.82
CA GLN A 37 -8.12 0.45 13.18
C GLN A 37 -8.36 0.42 14.70
N ASP A 38 -7.31 0.21 15.48
CA ASP A 38 -7.38 0.19 16.95
C ASP A 38 -7.28 1.59 17.59
N ALA A 39 -7.01 2.63 16.79
CA ALA A 39 -6.85 3.98 17.28
C ALA A 39 -8.19 4.58 17.75
N SER A 40 -8.15 5.37 18.82
CA SER A 40 -9.34 5.99 19.41
C SER A 40 -9.69 7.34 18.78
N GLU A 41 -8.75 7.90 18.02
CA GLU A 41 -8.81 9.20 17.41
C GLU A 41 -9.76 9.18 16.21
N ALA A 42 -10.72 10.11 16.20
CA ALA A 42 -11.69 10.23 15.10
C ALA A 42 -11.06 10.68 13.76
N PHE A 43 -9.84 11.22 13.80
CA PHE A 43 -9.14 11.72 12.62
C PHE A 43 -7.63 11.56 12.79
N ILE A 44 -6.98 10.91 11.82
CA ILE A 44 -5.55 10.61 11.83
C ILE A 44 -4.95 11.02 10.49
N VAL A 45 -3.81 11.73 10.54
CA VAL A 45 -3.02 12.07 9.35
C VAL A 45 -1.74 11.23 9.34
N VAL A 46 -1.49 10.53 8.23
CA VAL A 46 -0.29 9.69 8.04
C VAL A 46 0.57 10.28 6.94
N PHE A 47 1.84 10.52 7.23
CA PHE A 47 2.84 10.93 6.24
C PHE A 47 3.64 9.70 5.81
N ALA A 48 3.62 9.38 4.50
CA ALA A 48 4.27 8.19 3.96
C ALA A 48 4.69 8.37 2.50
N HIS A 49 5.46 7.41 1.99
CA HIS A 49 5.79 7.33 0.57
C HIS A 49 4.65 6.68 -0.23
N GLY A 50 4.56 7.01 -1.52
CA GLY A 50 3.49 6.54 -2.41
C GLY A 50 3.29 5.03 -2.36
N GLN A 51 4.36 4.23 -2.37
CA GLN A 51 4.24 2.77 -2.29
C GLN A 51 3.53 2.27 -1.02
N VAL A 52 3.80 2.87 0.14
CA VAL A 52 3.12 2.53 1.41
C VAL A 52 1.65 2.92 1.32
N MET A 53 1.35 4.10 0.78
CA MET A 53 -0.02 4.58 0.61
C MET A 53 -0.82 3.67 -0.34
N GLN A 54 -0.24 3.25 -1.46
CA GLN A 54 -0.87 2.34 -2.41
C GLN A 54 -1.10 0.95 -1.83
N ALA A 55 -0.10 0.41 -1.11
CA ALA A 55 -0.25 -0.86 -0.42
C ALA A 55 -1.40 -0.77 0.59
N LEU A 56 -1.47 0.31 1.37
CA LEU A 56 -2.54 0.52 2.34
C LEU A 56 -3.92 0.60 1.68
N ARG A 57 -4.04 1.29 0.53
CA ARG A 57 -5.26 1.33 -0.28
C ARG A 57 -5.68 -0.08 -0.71
N LEU A 58 -4.77 -0.84 -1.33
CA LEU A 58 -5.07 -2.21 -1.81
C LEU A 58 -5.47 -3.16 -0.68
N ILE A 59 -4.71 -3.21 0.42
CA ILE A 59 -5.05 -4.12 1.52
C ILE A 59 -6.29 -3.68 2.29
N THR A 60 -6.71 -2.41 2.19
CA THR A 60 -7.97 -1.94 2.77
C THR A 60 -9.14 -2.35 1.88
N ALA A 61 -9.01 -2.21 0.56
CA ALA A 61 -10.03 -2.65 -0.39
C ALA A 61 -10.18 -4.18 -0.48
N MET A 62 -9.10 -4.93 -0.19
CA MET A 62 -9.07 -6.39 -0.27
C MET A 62 -8.46 -7.00 1.01
N PRO A 63 -9.17 -6.97 2.15
CA PRO A 63 -8.60 -7.32 3.45
C PRO A 63 -8.12 -8.77 3.55
N ASP A 64 -8.74 -9.68 2.80
CA ASP A 64 -8.44 -11.12 2.80
C ASP A 64 -7.44 -11.55 1.71
N ALA A 65 -6.95 -10.60 0.90
CA ALA A 65 -6.01 -10.91 -0.16
C ALA A 65 -4.63 -11.33 0.39
N ASP A 66 -4.12 -12.44 -0.15
CA ASP A 66 -2.78 -12.89 0.14
C ASP A 66 -1.70 -12.00 -0.52
N ASN A 67 -0.44 -12.18 -0.12
CA ASN A 67 0.65 -11.35 -0.61
C ASN A 67 0.86 -11.47 -2.12
N GLY A 68 0.60 -12.64 -2.70
CA GLY A 68 0.76 -12.88 -4.14
C GLY A 68 -0.28 -12.11 -4.94
N THR A 69 -1.54 -12.14 -4.49
CA THR A 69 -2.66 -11.40 -5.08
C THR A 69 -2.40 -9.90 -5.05
N VAL A 70 -1.98 -9.37 -3.89
CA VAL A 70 -1.65 -7.94 -3.76
C VAL A 70 -0.45 -7.59 -4.64
N MET A 71 0.59 -8.43 -4.70
CA MET A 71 1.77 -8.20 -5.55
C MET A 71 1.43 -8.17 -7.04
N ALA A 72 0.55 -9.08 -7.49
CA ALA A 72 0.14 -9.16 -8.89
C ALA A 72 -0.64 -7.91 -9.34
N LEU A 73 -1.46 -7.34 -8.45
CA LEU A 73 -2.28 -6.16 -8.74
C LEU A 73 -1.50 -4.85 -8.58
N PHE A 74 -0.49 -4.82 -7.70
CA PHE A 74 0.21 -3.60 -7.30
C PHE A 74 0.72 -2.73 -8.47
N PRO A 75 1.42 -3.27 -9.49
CA PRO A 75 2.02 -2.43 -10.54
C PRO A 75 1.00 -1.79 -11.48
N THR A 76 -0.12 -2.46 -11.71
CA THR A 76 -1.22 -1.93 -12.51
C THR A 76 -1.98 -0.88 -11.70
N TYR A 77 -2.30 -1.21 -10.44
CA TYR A 77 -2.98 -0.28 -9.55
C TYR A 77 -2.18 1.02 -9.33
N ASP A 78 -0.88 0.92 -9.08
CA ASP A 78 -0.01 2.08 -8.85
C ASP A 78 0.09 3.00 -10.07
N ARG A 79 0.23 2.39 -11.25
CA ARG A 79 0.30 3.10 -12.54
C ARG A 79 -1.00 3.81 -12.88
N ASP A 80 -2.13 3.14 -12.67
CA ASP A 80 -3.43 3.64 -13.07
C ASP A 80 -3.99 4.65 -12.04
N ASN A 81 -3.47 4.63 -10.80
CA ASN A 81 -3.90 5.51 -9.71
C ASN A 81 -2.71 6.25 -9.07
N PRO A 82 -1.92 7.03 -9.83
CA PRO A 82 -0.68 7.62 -9.34
C PRO A 82 -0.96 8.60 -8.19
N ILE A 83 -0.07 8.59 -7.19
CA ILE A 83 -0.09 9.54 -6.09
C ILE A 83 0.96 10.61 -6.35
N ALA A 84 0.54 11.84 -6.61
CA ALA A 84 1.44 12.97 -6.76
C ALA A 84 2.10 13.34 -5.43
N ASN A 85 3.29 13.93 -5.48
CA ASN A 85 3.93 14.48 -4.28
C ASN A 85 3.00 15.52 -3.64
N ILE A 86 2.84 15.46 -2.31
CA ILE A 86 1.98 16.34 -1.51
C ILE A 86 0.46 16.07 -1.73
N GLN A 87 0.09 15.09 -2.56
CA GLN A 87 -1.31 14.69 -2.67
C GLN A 87 -1.81 14.08 -1.36
N VAL A 88 -3.01 14.50 -0.97
CA VAL A 88 -3.75 13.93 0.15
C VAL A 88 -4.72 12.89 -0.39
N ILE A 89 -4.79 11.73 0.26
CA ILE A 89 -5.78 10.68 0.01
C ILE A 89 -6.53 10.45 1.30
N VAL A 90 -7.87 10.35 1.20
CA VAL A 90 -8.73 10.12 2.35
C VAL A 90 -9.20 8.67 2.33
N LEU A 91 -8.95 7.97 3.43
CA LEU A 91 -9.48 6.63 3.67
C LEU A 91 -10.57 6.77 4.74
N SER A 92 -11.79 6.34 4.42
CA SER A 92 -12.89 6.24 5.39
C SER A 92 -13.10 4.78 5.75
N GLY A 93 -13.69 4.51 6.94
CA GLY A 93 -13.79 3.17 7.52
C GLY A 93 -14.44 2.10 6.63
N ASP A 94 -15.18 2.52 5.60
CA ASP A 94 -15.88 1.62 4.67
C ASP A 94 -15.60 1.91 3.17
N ASP A 95 -14.85 2.96 2.81
CA ASP A 95 -14.58 3.32 1.40
C ASP A 95 -13.30 4.17 1.22
N ILE A 96 -12.58 3.93 0.11
CA ILE A 96 -11.48 4.79 -0.37
C ILE A 96 -12.11 5.96 -1.14
N VAL A 97 -12.00 7.18 -0.61
CA VAL A 97 -12.50 8.38 -1.29
C VAL A 97 -11.30 9.22 -1.73
N ASP A 98 -11.06 9.28 -3.04
CA ASP A 98 -10.03 10.17 -3.61
C ASP A 98 -10.48 11.64 -3.46
N CYS A 99 -10.14 12.26 -2.33
CA CYS A 99 -10.36 13.68 -2.10
C CYS A 99 -9.17 14.50 -2.61
N THR A 100 -9.35 15.23 -3.71
CA THR A 100 -8.40 16.29 -4.09
C THR A 100 -8.61 17.48 -3.15
N VAL A 101 -7.78 17.60 -2.12
CA VAL A 101 -7.75 18.80 -1.27
C VAL A 101 -7.00 19.88 -2.05
N SER A 102 -7.72 20.90 -2.52
CA SER A 102 -7.09 22.14 -3.00
C SER A 102 -6.63 22.92 -1.77
N LEU A 103 -5.32 23.07 -1.61
CA LEU A 103 -4.70 23.96 -0.61
C LEU A 103 -4.98 25.43 -0.93
#